data_AF-A0A2N0AUN1-F1
#
_entry.id   AF-A0A2N0AUN1-F1
#
_cell.length_a   1.000
_cell.length_b   1.000
_cell.length_c   1.000
_cell.angle_alpha   90.00
_cell.angle_beta   90.00
_cell.angle_gamma   90.00
#
_symmetry.space_group_name_H-M   'P 1'
#
loop_
_entity.id
_entity.type
_entity.pdbx_description
1 polymer ?
#
loop_
_entity_poly.entity_id
_entity_poly.type
_entity_poly.pdbx_seq_one_letter_code
_entity_poly.pdbx_strand_id
1 'polypeptide(L)'
;MISLPLAAPSEPWTILVDILFFFLASAACAYYFYYYKRKDLLGKFWGSTFVAGIGALIVFATLQTYIRDIIMWLMSPKIGSTQLSNVNLVAIFLGGFFALYIMNRINHNKERRD
;
A
#
# COMPACT_ATOMS: atom_id res chain seq x y z
N MET A 1 -23.87 -5.68 -26.96
CA MET A 1 -22.44 -5.94 -26.70
C MET A 1 -21.88 -4.73 -25.96
N ILE A 2 -21.62 -4.86 -24.67
CA ILE A 2 -20.97 -3.81 -23.89
C ILE A 2 -19.46 -4.02 -24.10
N SER A 3 -18.83 -3.14 -24.86
CA SER A 3 -17.37 -3.09 -24.95
C SER A 3 -16.85 -2.65 -23.57
N LEU A 4 -16.45 -3.63 -22.75
CA LEU A 4 -15.56 -3.38 -21.61
C LEU A 4 -14.39 -2.54 -22.14
N PRO A 5 -14.05 -1.39 -21.53
CA PRO A 5 -12.86 -0.67 -21.94
C PRO A 5 -11.69 -1.64 -21.81
N LEU A 6 -11.08 -2.00 -22.96
CA LEU A 6 -9.79 -2.67 -22.97
C LEU A 6 -8.90 -1.87 -22.02
N ALA A 7 -8.30 -2.55 -21.05
CA ALA A 7 -7.33 -1.96 -20.15
C ALA A 7 -6.41 -1.03 -20.95
N ALA A 8 -6.26 0.22 -20.49
CA ALA A 8 -5.36 1.15 -21.14
C ALA A 8 -3.97 0.49 -21.26
N PRO A 9 -3.27 0.64 -22.39
CA PRO A 9 -1.94 0.07 -22.55
C PRO A 9 -1.06 0.57 -21.40
N SER A 10 -0.48 -0.36 -20.65
CA SER A 10 0.45 -0.04 -19.56
C SER A 10 1.83 0.15 -20.18
N GLU A 11 2.44 1.30 -19.93
CA GLU A 11 3.80 1.58 -20.38
C GLU A 11 4.80 0.67 -19.65
N PRO A 12 5.95 0.31 -20.25
CA PRO A 12 6.96 -0.54 -19.60
C PRO A 12 7.44 0.00 -18.24
N TRP A 13 7.36 1.31 -18.04
CA TRP A 13 7.74 2.02 -16.83
C TRP A 13 6.76 1.84 -15.67
N THR A 14 5.54 1.35 -15.93
CA THR A 14 4.50 1.15 -14.90
C THR A 14 4.98 0.22 -13.77
N ILE A 15 5.78 -0.80 -14.07
CA ILE A 15 6.35 -1.70 -13.06
C ILE A 15 7.24 -0.94 -12.07
N LEU A 16 8.08 -0.02 -12.56
CA LEU A 16 8.95 0.78 -11.70
C LEU A 16 8.15 1.72 -10.79
N VAL A 17 7.10 2.33 -11.35
CA VAL A 17 6.17 3.19 -10.61
C VAL A 17 5.39 2.39 -9.57
N ASP A 18 4.95 1.19 -9.90
CA ASP A 18 4.24 0.28 -9.01
C ASP A 18 5.12 -0.10 -7.80
N ILE A 19 6.38 -0.49 -8.04
CA ILE A 19 7.36 -0.79 -6.99
C ILE A 19 7.59 0.44 -6.10
N LEU A 20 7.77 1.60 -6.71
CA LEU A 20 7.98 2.86 -5.99
C LEU A 20 6.78 3.17 -5.08
N PHE A 21 5.55 3.00 -5.57
CA PHE A 21 4.35 3.25 -4.77
C PHE A 21 4.19 2.28 -3.61
N PHE A 22 4.46 0.98 -3.82
CA PHE A 22 4.49 0.02 -2.72
C PHE A 22 5.49 0.44 -1.65
N PHE A 23 6.73 0.73 -2.06
CA PHE A 23 7.78 1.09 -1.13
C PHE A 23 7.47 2.38 -0.36
N LEU A 24 7.04 3.45 -1.06
CA LEU A 24 6.72 4.73 -0.44
C LEU A 24 5.51 4.63 0.49
N ALA A 25 4.46 3.90 0.10
CA ALA A 25 3.29 3.72 0.95
C ALA A 25 3.64 2.94 2.23
N SER A 26 4.40 1.85 2.10
CA SER A 26 4.86 1.06 3.24
C SER A 26 5.80 1.85 4.16
N ALA A 27 6.71 2.62 3.60
CA ALA A 27 7.61 3.50 4.35
C ALA A 27 6.85 4.62 5.06
N ALA A 28 5.82 5.20 4.43
CA ALA A 28 4.97 6.21 5.03
C ALA A 28 4.15 5.64 6.20
N CYS A 29 3.58 4.44 6.05
CA CYS A 29 2.91 3.73 7.16
C CYS A 29 3.89 3.46 8.31
N ALA A 30 5.08 2.95 8.02
CA ALA A 30 6.12 2.71 9.01
C ALA A 30 6.55 3.99 9.71
N TYR A 31 6.72 5.08 8.97
CA TYR A 31 7.04 6.40 9.51
C TYR A 31 5.98 6.88 10.51
N TYR A 32 4.71 6.73 10.16
CA TYR A 32 3.60 7.12 11.03
C TYR A 32 3.62 6.37 12.37
N PHE A 33 3.80 5.05 12.36
CA PHE A 33 3.85 4.29 13.62
C PHE A 33 5.16 4.50 14.38
N TYR A 34 6.30 4.54 13.67
CA TYR A 34 7.62 4.57 14.28
C TYR A 34 8.02 5.95 14.79
N TYR A 35 7.93 7.00 13.96
CA TYR A 35 8.36 8.35 14.32
C TYR A 35 7.24 9.19 14.92
N TYR A 36 6.06 9.20 14.29
CA TYR A 36 4.97 10.05 14.75
C TYR A 36 4.27 9.50 16.00
N LYS A 37 3.98 8.19 16.04
CA LYS A 37 3.38 7.53 17.21
C LYS A 37 4.39 6.98 18.22
N ARG A 38 5.69 7.09 17.95
CA ARG A 38 6.80 6.61 18.79
C ARG A 38 6.59 5.16 19.28
N LYS A 39 6.03 4.29 18.44
CA LYS A 39 5.80 2.89 18.80
C LYS A 39 7.06 2.07 18.67
N ASP A 40 7.26 1.18 19.63
CA ASP A 40 8.32 0.19 19.56
C ASP A 40 7.87 -0.93 18.62
N LEU A 41 8.42 -0.95 17.41
CA LEU A 41 8.05 -1.91 16.36
C LEU A 41 9.21 -2.88 16.14
N LEU A 42 8.89 -4.15 15.84
CA LEU A 42 9.92 -5.16 15.56
C LEU A 42 10.76 -4.73 14.35
N GLY A 43 12.08 -4.75 14.54
CA GLY A 43 13.04 -4.31 13.52
C GLY A 43 13.04 -2.80 13.26
N LYS A 44 12.49 -1.99 14.18
CA LYS A 44 12.47 -0.52 14.11
C LYS A 44 11.78 -0.04 12.81
N PHE A 45 12.23 1.08 12.24
CA PHE A 45 11.68 1.65 11.02
C PHE A 45 11.75 0.70 9.81
N TRP A 46 12.90 0.06 9.58
CA TRP A 46 13.09 -0.80 8.40
C TRP A 46 12.32 -2.12 8.52
N GLY A 47 12.29 -2.73 9.71
CA GLY A 47 11.48 -3.93 9.96
C GLY A 47 9.99 -3.66 9.84
N SER A 48 9.51 -2.52 10.36
CA SER A 48 8.11 -2.11 10.17
C SER A 48 7.78 -1.78 8.71
N THR A 49 8.71 -1.18 7.96
CA THR A 49 8.52 -0.96 6.51
C THR A 49 8.33 -2.28 5.78
N PHE A 50 9.12 -3.31 6.11
CA PHE A 50 8.97 -4.65 5.53
C PHE A 50 7.62 -5.29 5.88
N VAL A 51 7.20 -5.23 7.16
CA VAL A 51 5.89 -5.77 7.60
C VAL A 51 4.73 -5.03 6.92
N ALA A 52 4.82 -3.71 6.79
CA ALA A 52 3.84 -2.92 6.06
C ALA A 52 3.79 -3.31 4.57
N GLY A 53 4.95 -3.60 3.96
CA GLY A 53 5.04 -4.12 2.59
C GLY A 53 4.30 -5.43 2.40
N ILE A 54 4.49 -6.38 3.32
CA ILE A 54 3.76 -7.66 3.29
C ILE A 54 2.25 -7.44 3.43
N GLY A 55 1.83 -6.59 4.38
CA GLY A 55 0.41 -6.25 4.56
C GLY A 55 -0.21 -5.63 3.31
N ALA A 56 0.51 -4.69 2.69
CA ALA A 56 0.10 -4.04 1.45
C ALA A 56 -0.07 -5.07 0.32
N LEU A 57 0.87 -6.01 0.16
CA LEU A 57 0.81 -7.04 -0.87
C LEU A 57 -0.38 -7.99 -0.67
N ILE A 58 -0.62 -8.43 0.56
CA ILE A 58 -1.73 -9.34 0.88
C ILE A 58 -3.07 -8.67 0.58
N VAL A 59 -3.28 -7.44 1.06
CA VAL A 59 -4.53 -6.69 0.85
C VAL A 59 -4.69 -6.31 -0.62
N PHE A 60 -3.61 -5.92 -1.29
CA PHE A 60 -3.65 -5.68 -2.73
C PHE A 60 -4.09 -6.94 -3.49
N ALA A 61 -3.45 -8.09 -3.26
CA ALA A 61 -3.77 -9.34 -3.96
C ALA A 61 -5.19 -9.86 -3.66
N THR A 62 -5.65 -9.72 -2.42
CA THR A 62 -6.98 -10.24 -2.00
C THR A 62 -8.14 -9.32 -2.40
N LEU A 63 -7.95 -8.00 -2.38
CA LEU A 63 -9.00 -7.04 -2.71
C LEU A 63 -8.97 -6.53 -4.15
N GLN A 64 -7.99 -6.98 -4.95
CA GLN A 64 -7.88 -6.65 -6.38
C GLN A 64 -9.16 -6.98 -7.16
N THR A 65 -9.83 -8.08 -6.83
CA THR A 65 -11.05 -8.52 -7.54
C THR A 65 -12.31 -7.82 -7.01
N TYR A 66 -12.44 -7.71 -5.68
CA TYR A 66 -13.66 -7.20 -5.04
C TYR A 66 -13.80 -5.69 -5.07
N ILE A 67 -12.68 -4.97 -5.00
CA ILE A 67 -12.71 -3.51 -4.98
C ILE A 67 -12.36 -2.95 -6.37
N ARG A 68 -12.10 -3.78 -7.41
CA ARG A 68 -11.69 -3.30 -8.75
C ARG A 68 -12.59 -2.18 -9.28
N ASP A 69 -13.90 -2.31 -9.11
CA ASP A 69 -14.88 -1.35 -9.66
C ASP A 69 -14.98 -0.07 -8.82
N ILE A 70 -14.96 -0.20 -7.49
CA ILE A 70 -14.94 0.95 -6.56
C ILE A 70 -13.60 1.69 -6.63
N ILE A 71 -12.50 0.99 -6.93
CA ILE A 71 -11.15 1.53 -7.09
C ILE A 71 -10.94 2.13 -8.46
N MET A 72 -11.45 1.56 -9.54
CA MET A 72 -11.35 2.22 -10.84
C MET A 72 -12.02 3.60 -10.84
N TRP A 73 -13.00 3.78 -9.96
CA TRP A 73 -13.58 5.08 -9.64
C TRP A 73 -12.67 5.95 -8.74
N LEU A 74 -11.91 5.37 -7.82
CA LEU A 74 -11.19 6.12 -6.77
C LEU A 74 -9.67 6.30 -6.97
N MET A 75 -8.96 5.35 -7.58
CA MET A 75 -7.50 5.32 -7.50
C MET A 75 -6.79 4.36 -8.49
N SER A 76 -6.81 4.73 -9.76
CA SER A 76 -5.65 4.46 -10.62
C SER A 76 -5.21 5.82 -11.13
N PRO A 77 -4.02 6.33 -10.76
CA PRO A 77 -3.58 7.63 -11.24
C PRO A 77 -3.51 7.57 -12.76
N LYS A 78 -4.41 8.29 -13.42
CA LYS A 78 -4.46 8.43 -14.88
C LYS A 78 -3.98 9.83 -15.20
N ILE A 79 -2.99 9.94 -16.07
CA ILE A 79 -2.56 11.23 -16.63
C ILE A 79 -2.98 11.20 -18.10
N GLY A 80 -4.03 11.95 -18.43
CA GLY A 80 -4.67 11.88 -19.75
C GLY A 80 -5.29 10.50 -20.02
N SER A 81 -4.96 9.91 -21.17
CA SER A 81 -5.40 8.56 -21.57
C SER A 81 -4.47 7.43 -21.09
N THR A 82 -3.37 7.77 -20.43
CA THR A 82 -2.34 6.79 -19.99
C THR A 82 -2.53 6.42 -18.53
N GLN A 83 -2.44 5.13 -18.23
CA GLN A 83 -2.50 4.60 -16.87
C GLN A 83 -1.09 4.66 -16.26
N LEU A 84 -0.92 5.47 -15.21
CA LEU A 84 0.38 5.71 -14.59
C LEU A 84 0.84 4.54 -13.71
N SER A 85 -0.12 3.84 -13.09
CA SER A 85 0.14 2.69 -12.21
C SER A 85 -1.03 1.71 -12.22
N ASN A 86 -0.68 0.43 -12.10
CA ASN A 86 -1.66 -0.65 -11.96
C ASN A 86 -2.07 -0.89 -10.51
N VAL A 87 -1.44 -0.18 -9.57
CA VAL A 87 -1.60 -0.39 -8.15
C VAL A 87 -2.69 0.53 -7.61
N ASN A 88 -3.58 -0.05 -6.83
CA ASN A 88 -4.50 0.71 -6.02
C ASN A 88 -3.78 1.27 -4.79
N LEU A 89 -3.51 2.57 -4.81
CA LEU A 89 -2.86 3.26 -3.70
C LEU A 89 -3.66 3.11 -2.38
N VAL A 90 -5.00 3.12 -2.39
CA VAL A 90 -5.80 2.91 -1.17
C VAL A 90 -5.55 1.53 -0.58
N ALA A 91 -5.59 0.47 -1.40
CA ALA A 91 -5.43 -0.89 -0.91
C ALA A 91 -4.04 -1.11 -0.31
N ILE A 92 -2.99 -0.60 -0.95
CA ILE A 92 -1.64 -0.75 -0.39
C ILE A 92 -1.47 0.03 0.90
N PHE A 93 -2.03 1.24 1.00
CA PHE A 93 -1.99 2.04 2.23
C PHE A 93 -2.78 1.38 3.35
N LEU A 94 -4.01 0.93 3.08
CA LEU A 94 -4.82 0.22 4.06
C LEU A 94 -4.14 -1.07 4.50
N GLY A 95 -3.60 -1.86 3.58
CA GLY A 95 -2.92 -3.11 3.92
C GLY A 95 -1.68 -2.89 4.77
N GLY A 96 -0.83 -1.93 4.40
CA GLY A 96 0.34 -1.59 5.21
C GLY A 96 -0.03 -1.03 6.58
N PHE A 97 -1.05 -0.17 6.64
CA PHE A 97 -1.55 0.38 7.90
C PHE A 97 -2.14 -0.69 8.82
N PHE A 98 -3.00 -1.57 8.29
CA PHE A 98 -3.61 -2.65 9.07
C PHE A 98 -2.58 -3.64 9.59
N ALA A 99 -1.60 -4.02 8.77
CA ALA A 99 -0.53 -4.92 9.21
C ALA A 99 0.28 -4.32 10.37
N LEU A 100 0.68 -3.04 10.27
CA LEU A 100 1.37 -2.37 11.36
C LEU A 100 0.49 -2.16 12.58
N TYR A 101 -0.79 -1.86 12.39
CA TYR A 101 -1.74 -1.72 13.49
C TYR A 101 -1.87 -3.02 14.28
N ILE A 102 -2.07 -4.15 13.59
CA ILE A 102 -2.16 -5.49 14.20
C ILE A 102 -0.85 -5.84 14.90
N MET A 103 0.28 -5.68 14.21
CA MET A 103 1.61 -5.94 14.76
C MET A 103 1.86 -5.13 16.04
N ASN A 104 1.58 -3.84 16.02
CA ASN A 104 1.71 -2.97 17.18
C ASN A 104 0.79 -3.41 18.32
N ARG A 105 -0.43 -3.85 18.01
CA ARG A 105 -1.36 -4.39 19.01
C ARG A 105 -0.84 -5.68 19.64
N ILE A 106 -0.26 -6.58 18.84
CA ILE A 106 0.40 -7.81 19.31
C ILE A 106 1.61 -7.47 20.18
N ASN A 107 2.38 -6.42 19.83
CA ASN A 107 3.49 -5.93 20.65
C ASN A 107 3.04 -5.11 21.88
N HIS A 108 1.81 -5.33 22.36
CA HIS A 108 1.20 -4.65 23.50
C HIS A 108 1.21 -3.12 23.42
N ASN A 109 1.28 -2.55 22.22
CA ASN A 109 1.30 -1.11 21.97
C ASN A 109 2.39 -0.38 22.76
N LYS A 110 3.53 -1.06 22.99
CA LYS A 110 4.67 -0.50 23.73
C LYS A 110 5.14 0.78 23.05
N GLU A 111 5.29 1.81 23.87
CA GLU A 111 5.94 3.04 23.44
C GLU A 111 7.44 2.87 23.58
N ARG A 112 8.16 3.43 22.61
CA ARG A 112 9.61 3.44 22.64
C ARG A 112 10.04 4.28 23.85
N ARG A 113 10.80 3.68 24.76
CA ARG A 113 11.51 4.43 25.79
C ARG A 113 12.76 4.98 25.12
N ASP A 114 12.84 6.30 25.03
CA ASP A 114 14.02 7.02 24.54
C ASP A 114 15.22 6.76 25.46
#